data_AF-A0A959X6R9-F1
#
_entry.id   AF-A0A959X6R9-F1
#
_cell.length_a   1.000
_cell.length_b   1.000
_cell.length_c   1.000
_cell.angle_alpha   90.00
_cell.angle_beta   90.00
_cell.angle_gamma   90.00
#
_symmetry.space_group_name_H-M   'P 1'
#
loop_
_entity.id
_entity.type
_entity.pdbx_description
1 polymer ?
#
loop_
_entity_poly.entity_id
_entity_poly.type
_entity_poly.pdbx_seq_one_letter_code
_entity_poly.pdbx_strand_id
1 'polypeptide(L)'
;MNATPEPVRHPWLIVARREIMAQLTSKVFWVGTLSTIGVIILAFLVSNLMAGMGGTSRVAVASDEATAVVAVAKSQGVDVEAVRVQPDALTAAVSDGQADAALSFDDGWKLAFKNPTDAPMLTDAVRTYQIEQNAAASGVDATQILAHTDLTMVPLDGNESAAIALMIATFAFAILFMFSAMTFGMQIAQSVVTEKESRIVEILAAAVPIRQLLIGKVVGNS
;
A
#
# COMPACT_ATOMS: atom_id res chain seq x y z
N MET A 1 12.70 -65.61 -27.68
CA MET A 1 13.67 -64.58 -27.24
C MET A 1 12.90 -63.50 -26.52
N ASN A 2 12.93 -63.48 -25.19
CA ASN A 2 12.31 -62.42 -24.41
C ASN A 2 13.31 -61.27 -24.30
N ALA A 3 13.02 -60.15 -24.95
CA ALA A 3 13.81 -58.93 -24.79
C ALA A 3 13.63 -58.43 -23.35
N THR A 4 14.71 -58.41 -22.58
CA THR A 4 14.75 -57.74 -21.28
C THR A 4 14.64 -56.23 -21.51
N PRO A 5 13.66 -55.53 -20.91
CA PRO A 5 13.52 -54.08 -21.08
C PRO A 5 14.77 -53.37 -20.55
N GLU A 6 15.27 -52.37 -21.30
CA GLU A 6 16.42 -51.60 -20.88
C GLU A 6 16.15 -50.83 -19.57
N PRO A 7 17.11 -50.77 -18.63
CA PRO A 7 16.94 -50.03 -17.39
C PRO A 7 16.79 -48.54 -17.67
N VAL A 8 15.70 -47.95 -17.18
CA VAL A 8 15.41 -46.52 -17.30
C VAL A 8 16.54 -45.73 -16.64
N ARG A 9 17.37 -45.06 -17.45
CA ARG A 9 18.62 -44.41 -16.98
C ARG A 9 18.40 -43.30 -15.96
N HIS A 10 17.22 -42.65 -15.92
CA HIS A 10 16.91 -41.58 -14.96
C HIS A 10 15.42 -41.56 -14.56
N PRO A 11 14.99 -42.43 -13.63
CA PRO A 11 13.59 -42.51 -13.19
C PRO A 11 13.08 -41.21 -12.53
N TRP A 12 13.96 -40.45 -11.87
CA TRP A 12 13.63 -39.19 -11.21
C TRP A 12 13.14 -38.10 -12.18
N LEU A 13 13.67 -38.04 -13.41
CA LEU A 13 13.26 -37.07 -14.43
C LEU A 13 11.82 -37.27 -14.88
N ILE A 14 11.38 -38.54 -14.94
CA ILE A 14 10.02 -38.90 -15.33
C ILE A 14 9.03 -38.45 -14.25
N VAL A 15 9.40 -38.66 -12.98
CA VAL A 15 8.63 -38.20 -11.82
C VAL A 15 8.57 -36.67 -11.80
N ALA A 16 9.71 -35.99 -11.95
CA ALA A 16 9.76 -34.52 -11.96
C ALA A 16 8.93 -33.92 -13.11
N ARG A 17 9.06 -34.45 -14.33
CA ARG A 17 8.28 -33.99 -15.49
C ARG A 17 6.77 -34.19 -15.29
N ARG A 18 6.37 -35.33 -14.71
CA ARG A 18 4.96 -35.60 -14.40
C ARG A 18 4.44 -34.59 -13.39
N GLU A 19 5.19 -34.31 -12.34
CA GLU A 19 4.79 -33.41 -11.27
C GLU A 19 4.66 -31.96 -11.78
N ILE A 20 5.66 -31.47 -12.53
CA ILE A 20 5.63 -30.14 -13.16
C ILE A 20 4.42 -30.01 -14.09
N MET A 21 4.17 -31.02 -14.94
CA MET A 21 3.02 -30.96 -15.83
C MET A 21 1.69 -31.06 -15.10
N ALA A 22 1.60 -31.83 -14.02
CA ALA A 22 0.41 -31.87 -13.17
C ALA A 22 0.13 -30.51 -12.53
N GLN A 23 1.16 -29.77 -12.11
CA GLN A 23 1.02 -28.42 -11.56
C GLN A 23 0.64 -27.39 -12.63
N LEU A 24 1.37 -27.34 -13.76
CA LEU A 24 1.15 -26.39 -14.85
C LEU A 24 -0.19 -26.57 -15.56
N THR A 25 -0.76 -27.78 -15.56
CA THR A 25 -2.10 -28.04 -16.09
C THR A 25 -3.20 -27.92 -15.03
N SER A 26 -2.83 -27.74 -13.76
CA SER A 26 -3.82 -27.56 -12.69
C SER A 26 -4.52 -26.21 -12.83
N LYS A 27 -5.85 -26.24 -12.74
CA LYS A 27 -6.67 -25.01 -12.72
C LYS A 27 -6.31 -24.12 -11.52
N VAL A 28 -5.97 -24.74 -10.39
CA VAL A 28 -5.63 -24.04 -9.14
C VAL A 28 -4.37 -23.20 -9.30
N PHE A 29 -3.33 -23.73 -9.97
CA PHE A 29 -2.11 -22.98 -10.27
C PHE A 29 -2.40 -21.71 -11.07
N TRP A 30 -3.10 -21.84 -12.21
CA TRP A 30 -3.41 -20.69 -13.06
C TRP A 30 -4.37 -19.70 -12.43
N VAL A 31 -5.38 -20.16 -11.68
CA VAL A 31 -6.28 -19.28 -10.93
C VAL A 31 -5.51 -18.47 -9.90
N GLY A 32 -4.58 -19.10 -9.16
CA GLY A 32 -3.70 -18.43 -8.21
C GLY A 32 -2.81 -17.38 -8.88
N THR A 33 -2.02 -17.80 -9.87
CA THR A 33 -1.07 -16.91 -10.58
C THR A 33 -1.76 -15.73 -11.26
N LEU A 34 -2.86 -15.98 -11.99
CA LEU A 34 -3.61 -14.92 -12.68
C LEU A 34 -4.31 -13.99 -11.68
N SER A 35 -4.84 -14.53 -10.57
CA SER A 35 -5.41 -13.71 -9.49
C SER A 35 -4.36 -12.78 -8.91
N THR A 36 -3.17 -13.28 -8.60
CA THR A 36 -2.06 -12.48 -8.10
C THR A 36 -1.68 -11.37 -9.06
N ILE A 37 -1.49 -11.68 -10.35
CA ILE A 37 -1.20 -10.67 -11.39
C ILE A 37 -2.33 -9.64 -11.46
N GLY A 38 -3.60 -10.09 -11.40
CA GLY A 38 -4.76 -9.22 -11.40
C GLY A 38 -4.80 -8.26 -10.21
N VAL A 39 -4.48 -8.74 -9.00
CA VAL A 39 -4.39 -7.90 -7.79
C VAL A 39 -3.29 -6.86 -7.91
N ILE A 40 -2.12 -7.21 -8.47
CA ILE A 40 -1.03 -6.24 -8.71
C ILE A 40 -1.51 -5.15 -9.66
N ILE A 41 -2.06 -5.53 -10.81
CA ILE A 41 -2.55 -4.58 -11.81
C ILE A 41 -3.62 -3.68 -11.20
N LEU A 42 -4.57 -4.26 -10.46
CA LEU A 42 -5.62 -3.52 -9.77
C LEU A 42 -5.04 -2.54 -8.74
N ALA A 43 -4.05 -2.95 -7.95
CA ALA A 43 -3.39 -2.07 -6.98
C ALA A 43 -2.70 -0.88 -7.65
N PHE A 44 -1.99 -1.12 -8.77
CA PHE A 44 -1.40 -0.04 -9.57
C PHE A 44 -2.47 0.89 -10.16
N LEU A 45 -3.58 0.34 -10.66
CA LEU A 45 -4.65 1.11 -11.26
C LEU A 45 -5.39 1.96 -10.23
N VAL A 46 -5.71 1.40 -9.06
CA VAL A 46 -6.33 2.10 -7.93
C VAL A 46 -5.39 3.18 -7.40
N SER A 47 -4.10 2.90 -7.26
CA SER A 47 -3.12 3.88 -6.79
C SER A 47 -2.95 5.05 -7.79
N ASN A 48 -2.90 4.77 -9.09
CA ASN A 48 -2.84 5.80 -10.13
C ASN A 48 -4.13 6.65 -10.18
N LEU A 49 -5.28 6.00 -10.02
CA LEU A 49 -6.57 6.66 -9.97
C LEU A 49 -6.70 7.56 -8.72
N MET A 50 -6.33 7.06 -7.54
CA MET A 50 -6.36 7.83 -6.29
C MET A 50 -5.36 8.99 -6.27
N ALA A 51 -4.20 8.85 -6.91
CA ALA A 51 -3.23 9.95 -7.04
C ALA A 51 -3.81 11.18 -7.79
N GLY A 52 -4.85 11.00 -8.59
CA GLY A 52 -5.60 12.08 -9.24
C GLY A 52 -6.93 12.45 -8.56
N MET A 53 -7.26 11.85 -7.41
CA MET A 53 -8.60 11.91 -6.79
C MET A 53 -8.59 12.46 -5.35
N GLY A 54 -7.53 13.18 -4.95
CA GLY A 54 -7.59 14.00 -3.74
C GLY A 54 -8.63 15.09 -3.95
N GLY A 55 -9.80 14.96 -3.34
CA GLY A 55 -10.81 16.01 -3.36
C GLY A 55 -10.42 17.16 -2.44
N THR A 56 -10.83 18.37 -2.79
CA THR A 56 -10.65 19.56 -1.98
C THR A 56 -11.20 19.34 -0.56
N SER A 57 -10.33 19.44 0.45
CA SER A 57 -10.69 19.24 1.84
C SER A 57 -11.43 20.46 2.38
N ARG A 58 -12.58 20.24 3.01
CA ARG A 58 -13.44 21.31 3.54
C ARG A 58 -13.10 21.57 4.99
N VAL A 59 -12.74 22.81 5.31
CA VAL A 59 -12.40 23.26 6.67
C VAL A 59 -13.49 24.20 7.17
N ALA A 60 -14.24 23.78 8.19
CA ALA A 60 -15.20 24.63 8.87
C ALA A 60 -14.48 25.73 9.64
N VAL A 61 -14.92 26.97 9.43
CA VAL A 61 -14.34 28.17 10.07
C VAL A 61 -15.46 29.05 10.59
N ALA A 62 -15.24 29.71 11.73
CA ALA A 62 -16.23 30.63 12.31
C ALA A 62 -15.75 32.09 12.34
N SER A 63 -14.46 32.33 12.06
CA SER A 63 -13.82 33.64 12.15
C SER A 63 -13.09 34.01 10.85
N ASP A 64 -12.86 35.31 10.66
CA ASP A 64 -12.20 35.83 9.46
C ASP A 64 -10.72 35.46 9.46
N GLU A 65 -10.11 35.37 10.64
CA GLU A 65 -8.75 34.90 10.85
C GLU A 65 -8.61 33.44 10.42
N ALA A 66 -9.53 32.57 10.83
CA ALA A 66 -9.52 31.16 10.43
C ALA A 66 -9.74 31.01 8.92
N THR A 67 -10.57 31.87 8.33
CA THR A 67 -10.78 31.93 6.88
C THR A 67 -9.49 32.34 6.15
N ALA A 68 -8.76 33.33 6.68
CA ALA A 68 -7.50 33.78 6.13
C ALA A 68 -6.42 32.69 6.20
N VAL A 69 -6.35 31.92 7.28
CA VAL A 69 -5.43 30.76 7.38
C VAL A 69 -5.69 29.74 6.27
N VAL A 70 -6.97 29.41 5.99
CA VAL A 70 -7.30 28.49 4.89
C VAL A 70 -6.91 29.06 3.53
N ALA A 71 -7.04 30.38 3.33
CA ALA A 71 -6.56 31.04 2.11
C ALA A 71 -5.03 30.97 1.97
N VAL A 72 -4.28 31.15 3.07
CA VAL A 72 -2.82 30.96 3.09
C VAL A 72 -2.47 29.52 2.72
N ALA A 73 -3.12 28.52 3.30
CA ALA A 73 -2.91 27.11 2.97
C ALA A 73 -3.14 26.83 1.48
N LYS A 74 -4.22 27.39 0.91
CA LYS A 74 -4.50 27.28 -0.53
C LYS A 74 -3.41 27.89 -1.40
N SER A 75 -2.85 29.03 -0.99
CA SER A 75 -1.72 29.67 -1.70
C SER A 75 -0.43 28.84 -1.62
N GLN A 76 -0.27 28.01 -0.59
CA GLN A 76 0.84 27.07 -0.41
C GLN A 76 0.63 25.73 -1.15
N GLY A 77 -0.43 25.61 -1.96
CA GLY A 77 -0.71 24.42 -2.76
C GLY A 77 -1.47 23.32 -2.02
N VAL A 78 -1.99 23.58 -0.82
CA VAL A 78 -2.89 22.66 -0.11
C VAL A 78 -4.30 22.78 -0.72
N ASP A 79 -4.89 21.68 -1.17
CA ASP A 79 -6.23 21.66 -1.75
C ASP A 79 -7.31 21.70 -0.66
N VAL A 80 -7.58 22.91 -0.16
CA VAL A 80 -8.54 23.19 0.93
C VAL A 80 -9.52 24.31 0.58
N GLU A 81 -10.72 24.23 1.14
CA GLU A 81 -11.75 25.26 1.07
C GLU A 81 -12.36 25.57 2.42
N ALA A 82 -12.58 26.86 2.69
CA ALA A 82 -13.19 27.33 3.91
C ALA A 82 -14.72 27.24 3.83
N VAL A 83 -15.34 26.59 4.80
CA VAL A 83 -16.80 26.54 4.96
C VAL A 83 -17.17 27.40 6.16
N ARG A 84 -17.81 28.55 5.91
CA ARG A 84 -18.19 29.46 7.00
C ARG A 84 -19.38 28.89 7.77
N VAL A 85 -19.21 28.75 9.08
CA VAL A 85 -20.25 28.29 10.01
C VAL A 85 -20.31 29.20 11.23
N GLN A 86 -21.36 29.03 12.03
CA GLN A 86 -21.45 29.70 13.33
C GLN A 86 -20.46 29.07 14.33
N PRO A 87 -19.94 29.83 15.32
CA PRO A 87 -18.96 29.31 16.28
C PRO A 87 -19.41 28.07 17.05
N ASP A 88 -20.68 28.01 17.43
CA ASP A 88 -21.31 26.88 18.12
C ASP A 88 -21.54 25.66 17.21
N ALA A 89 -21.52 25.86 15.89
CA ALA A 89 -21.73 24.83 14.89
C ALA A 89 -20.45 24.18 14.37
N LEU A 90 -19.25 24.65 14.77
CA LEU A 90 -17.96 24.11 14.27
C LEU A 90 -17.83 22.60 14.46
N THR A 91 -18.08 22.10 15.67
CA THR A 91 -17.98 20.66 15.98
C THR A 91 -19.07 19.85 15.30
N ALA A 92 -20.27 20.42 15.17
CA ALA A 92 -21.38 19.78 14.47
C ALA A 92 -21.08 19.64 12.97
N ALA A 93 -20.51 20.67 12.34
CA ALA A 93 -20.13 20.65 10.92
C ALA A 93 -19.16 19.50 10.59
N VAL A 94 -18.23 19.18 11.50
CA VAL A 94 -17.32 18.02 11.34
C VAL A 94 -18.03 16.70 11.63
N SER A 95 -18.84 16.66 12.69
CA SER A 95 -19.55 15.44 13.11
C SER A 95 -20.58 14.98 12.08
N ASP A 96 -21.25 15.93 11.43
CA ASP A 96 -22.29 15.74 10.42
C ASP A 96 -21.71 15.54 9.00
N GLY A 97 -20.38 15.64 8.83
CA GLY A 97 -19.70 15.48 7.54
C GLY A 97 -19.84 16.65 6.56
N GLN A 98 -20.25 17.82 7.04
CA GLN A 98 -20.28 19.06 6.25
C GLN A 98 -18.85 19.60 6.00
N ALA A 99 -17.92 19.33 6.91
CA ALA A 99 -16.51 19.63 6.79
C ALA A 99 -15.66 18.45 7.29
N ASP A 100 -14.43 18.34 6.80
CA ASP A 100 -13.49 17.28 7.17
C ASP A 100 -12.74 17.64 8.46
N ALA A 101 -12.54 18.94 8.68
CA ALA A 101 -11.99 19.50 9.91
C ALA A 101 -12.62 20.85 10.26
N ALA A 102 -12.49 21.29 11.51
CA ALA A 102 -12.89 22.61 11.98
C ALA A 102 -11.67 23.33 12.57
N LEU A 103 -11.40 24.54 12.08
CA LEU A 103 -10.33 25.40 12.57
C LEU A 103 -10.90 26.50 13.46
N SER A 104 -10.41 26.58 14.69
CA SER A 104 -10.78 27.63 15.64
C SER A 104 -9.55 28.26 16.29
N PHE A 105 -9.74 29.48 16.81
CA PHE A 105 -8.73 30.22 17.56
C PHE A 105 -9.36 30.70 18.88
N ASP A 106 -8.89 30.11 19.99
CA ASP A 106 -9.25 30.54 21.35
C ASP A 106 -7.96 31.02 22.06
N ASP A 107 -7.39 30.21 22.96
CA ASP A 107 -6.04 30.37 23.53
C ASP A 107 -4.92 29.83 22.60
N GLY A 108 -5.19 29.85 21.29
CA GLY A 108 -4.34 29.24 20.27
C GLY A 108 -5.15 28.51 19.19
N TRP A 109 -4.48 28.20 18.09
CA TRP A 109 -5.06 27.50 16.96
C TRP A 109 -5.35 26.03 17.30
N LYS A 110 -6.58 25.59 17.02
CA LYS A 110 -7.01 24.19 17.17
C LYS A 110 -7.63 23.71 15.87
N LEU A 111 -7.24 22.53 15.44
CA LEU A 111 -7.87 21.81 14.34
C LEU A 111 -8.59 20.58 14.91
N ALA A 112 -9.92 20.62 14.90
CA ALA A 112 -10.76 19.50 15.30
C ALA A 112 -11.12 18.66 14.08
N PHE A 113 -10.91 17.34 14.13
CA PHE A 113 -11.19 16.41 13.03
C PHE A 113 -11.68 15.08 13.59
N LYS A 114 -12.32 14.26 12.74
CA LYS A 114 -12.82 12.93 13.12
C LYS A 114 -11.76 11.85 12.94
N ASN A 115 -11.06 11.86 11.81
CA ASN A 115 -9.97 10.94 11.49
C ASN A 115 -8.70 11.74 11.17
N PRO A 116 -7.55 11.41 11.79
CA PRO A 116 -6.28 12.09 11.50
C PRO A 116 -5.85 12.00 10.02
N THR A 117 -6.28 10.95 9.30
CA THR A 117 -5.95 10.73 7.88
C THR A 117 -6.63 11.71 6.94
N ASP A 118 -7.75 12.29 7.38
CA ASP A 118 -8.60 13.18 6.57
C ASP A 118 -8.34 14.66 6.91
N ALA A 119 -7.51 14.91 7.94
CA ALA A 119 -7.20 16.25 8.41
C ALA A 119 -6.17 16.94 7.49
N PRO A 120 -6.47 18.13 6.94
CA PRO A 120 -5.52 18.86 6.13
C PRO A 120 -4.34 19.35 6.97
N MET A 121 -3.13 19.35 6.39
CA MET A 121 -1.94 19.91 7.05
C MET A 121 -1.96 21.44 6.98
N LEU A 122 -2.47 22.08 8.03
CA LEU A 122 -2.56 23.55 8.12
C LEU A 122 -1.46 24.19 8.97
N THR A 123 -0.53 23.42 9.52
CA THR A 123 0.50 23.90 10.46
C THR A 123 1.33 25.05 9.90
N ASP A 124 1.80 24.92 8.65
CA ASP A 124 2.64 25.94 8.01
C ASP A 124 1.83 27.19 7.66
N ALA A 125 0.57 27.02 7.23
CA ALA A 125 -0.34 28.13 6.98
C ALA A 125 -0.67 28.92 8.26
N VAL A 126 -0.98 28.21 9.35
CA VAL A 126 -1.21 28.81 10.69
C VAL A 126 0.03 29.58 11.13
N ARG A 127 1.23 28.97 10.99
CA ARG A 127 2.50 29.60 11.38
C ARG A 127 2.76 30.87 10.57
N THR A 128 2.58 30.81 9.26
CA THR A 128 2.78 31.95 8.34
C THR A 128 1.84 33.08 8.70
N TYR A 129 0.54 32.79 8.82
CA TYR A 129 -0.48 33.75 9.23
C TYR A 129 -0.15 34.39 10.59
N GLN A 130 0.24 33.59 11.59
CA GLN A 130 0.55 34.11 12.92
C GLN A 130 1.82 34.98 12.93
N ILE A 131 2.83 34.64 12.13
CA ILE A 131 4.03 35.48 11.97
C ILE A 131 3.65 36.83 11.36
N GLU A 132 2.82 36.85 10.32
CA GLU A 132 2.34 38.09 9.71
C GLU A 132 1.58 38.97 10.71
N GLN A 133 0.66 38.38 11.48
CA GLN A 133 -0.10 39.11 12.49
C GLN A 133 0.79 39.65 13.63
N ASN A 134 1.73 38.85 14.12
CA ASN A 134 2.66 39.27 15.18
C ASN A 134 3.65 40.34 14.71
N ALA A 135 4.11 40.25 13.47
CA ALA A 135 5.00 41.22 12.86
C ALA A 135 4.27 42.57 12.67
N ALA A 136 3.03 42.54 12.14
CA ALA A 136 2.17 43.71 12.02
C ALA A 136 1.93 44.38 13.38
N ALA A 137 1.62 43.60 14.42
CA ALA A 137 1.46 44.11 15.79
C ALA A 137 2.73 44.74 16.38
N SER A 138 3.91 44.28 15.92
CA SER A 138 5.22 44.79 16.36
C SER A 138 5.78 45.89 15.45
N GLY A 139 5.06 46.28 14.39
CA GLY A 139 5.54 47.23 13.38
C GLY A 139 6.73 46.72 12.56
N VAL A 140 6.95 45.41 12.53
CA VAL A 140 7.99 44.76 11.74
C VAL A 140 7.40 44.25 10.44
N ASP A 141 8.17 44.35 9.36
CA ASP A 141 7.77 43.80 8.06
C ASP A 141 7.91 42.28 8.07
N ALA A 142 6.76 41.58 8.00
CA ALA A 142 6.70 40.13 7.97
C ALA A 142 7.44 39.53 6.77
N THR A 143 7.49 40.25 5.65
CA THR A 143 8.14 39.76 4.43
C THR A 143 9.65 39.59 4.63
N GLN A 144 10.28 40.43 5.43
CA GLN A 144 11.69 40.32 5.78
C GLN A 144 11.95 39.15 6.73
N ILE A 145 10.99 38.83 7.60
CA ILE A 145 11.08 37.68 8.51
C ILE A 145 10.93 36.37 7.74
N LEU A 146 10.01 36.31 6.78
CA LEU A 146 9.72 35.11 5.99
C LEU A 146 10.69 34.91 4.83
N ALA A 147 11.42 35.95 4.41
CA ALA A 147 12.42 35.85 3.35
C ALA A 147 13.39 34.67 3.60
N HIS A 148 13.61 33.87 2.54
CA HIS A 148 14.50 32.70 2.57
C HIS A 148 14.08 31.58 3.55
N THR A 149 12.81 31.51 3.94
CA THR A 149 12.27 30.39 4.75
C THR A 149 11.80 29.23 3.87
N ASP A 150 11.66 29.43 2.55
CA ASP A 150 11.23 28.41 1.61
C ASP A 150 12.25 27.26 1.50
N LEU A 151 11.77 26.04 1.73
CA LEU A 151 12.54 24.82 1.55
C LEU A 151 12.15 24.16 0.23
N THR A 152 13.04 24.21 -0.76
CA THR A 152 12.88 23.43 -1.98
C THR A 152 13.55 22.08 -1.80
N MET A 153 12.75 21.00 -1.81
CA MET A 153 13.29 19.64 -1.85
C MET A 153 13.79 19.37 -3.26
N VAL A 154 15.08 19.07 -3.39
CA VAL A 154 15.69 18.70 -4.67
C VAL A 154 16.20 17.26 -4.54
N PRO A 155 15.55 16.28 -5.18
CA PRO A 155 16.05 14.90 -5.16
C PRO A 155 17.44 14.87 -5.81
N LEU A 156 18.43 14.30 -5.10
CA LEU A 156 19.82 14.22 -5.60
C LEU A 156 19.93 13.44 -6.92
N ASP A 157 19.03 12.50 -7.12
CA ASP A 157 18.90 11.59 -8.24
C ASP A 157 17.82 12.04 -9.24
N GLY A 158 17.17 13.19 -9.01
CA GLY A 158 16.28 13.84 -9.97
C GLY A 158 14.94 13.13 -10.24
N ASN A 159 14.58 12.11 -9.46
CA ASN A 159 13.40 11.29 -9.71
C ASN A 159 12.44 11.26 -8.51
N GLU A 160 11.62 12.31 -8.35
CA GLU A 160 10.56 12.36 -7.34
C GLU A 160 9.55 11.20 -7.48
N SER A 161 9.25 10.78 -8.72
CA SER A 161 8.34 9.67 -8.96
C SER A 161 8.90 8.31 -8.52
N ALA A 162 10.23 8.18 -8.39
CA ALA A 162 10.86 6.94 -7.93
C ALA A 162 10.54 6.65 -6.47
N ALA A 163 10.48 7.65 -5.58
CA ALA A 163 10.25 7.40 -4.16
C ALA A 163 8.84 6.84 -3.91
N ILE A 164 7.82 7.43 -4.54
CA ILE A 164 6.43 6.96 -4.46
C ILE A 164 6.30 5.59 -5.14
N ALA A 165 6.89 5.41 -6.32
CA ALA A 165 6.90 4.13 -7.01
C ALA A 165 7.59 3.03 -6.18
N LEU A 166 8.68 3.37 -5.49
CA LEU A 166 9.40 2.46 -4.60
C LEU A 166 8.55 2.08 -3.39
N MET A 167 7.85 3.03 -2.77
CA MET A 167 6.95 2.74 -1.66
C MET A 167 5.82 1.79 -2.09
N ILE A 168 5.18 2.07 -3.23
CA ILE A 168 4.13 1.21 -3.80
C ILE A 168 4.69 -0.16 -4.15
N ALA A 169 5.86 -0.23 -4.80
CA ALA A 169 6.50 -1.48 -5.18
C ALA A 169 6.87 -2.32 -3.94
N THR A 170 7.36 -1.68 -2.88
CA THR A 170 7.72 -2.35 -1.62
C THR A 170 6.48 -2.91 -0.93
N PHE A 171 5.39 -2.15 -0.90
CA PHE A 171 4.13 -2.60 -0.32
C PHE A 171 3.48 -3.74 -1.14
N ALA A 172 3.46 -3.60 -2.47
CA ALA A 172 3.01 -4.64 -3.38
C ALA A 172 3.85 -5.91 -3.21
N PHE A 173 5.18 -5.78 -3.16
CA PHE A 173 6.08 -6.91 -2.92
C PHE A 173 5.78 -7.61 -1.59
N ALA A 174 5.54 -6.87 -0.50
CA ALA A 174 5.20 -7.45 0.79
C ALA A 174 3.90 -8.26 0.74
N ILE A 175 2.86 -7.75 0.06
CA ILE A 175 1.59 -8.47 -0.12
C ILE A 175 1.82 -9.74 -0.96
N LEU A 176 2.54 -9.63 -2.06
CA LEU A 176 2.84 -10.77 -2.94
C LEU A 176 3.66 -11.83 -2.24
N PHE A 177 4.65 -11.42 -1.46
CA PHE A 177 5.45 -12.30 -0.64
C PHE A 177 4.58 -13.02 0.39
N MET A 178 3.71 -12.30 1.10
CA MET A 178 2.78 -12.89 2.08
C MET A 178 1.83 -13.90 1.40
N PHE A 179 1.25 -13.54 0.26
CA PHE A 179 0.35 -14.40 -0.49
C PHE A 179 1.05 -15.67 -1.00
N SER A 180 2.26 -15.52 -1.52
CA SER A 180 3.12 -16.61 -1.96
C SER A 180 3.46 -17.55 -0.80
N ALA A 181 3.89 -16.98 0.33
CA ALA A 181 4.21 -17.73 1.55
C ALA A 181 3.00 -18.52 2.06
N MET A 182 1.81 -17.91 2.09
CA MET A 182 0.58 -18.60 2.48
C MET A 182 0.20 -19.71 1.51
N THR A 183 0.30 -19.47 0.20
CA THR A 183 -0.06 -20.44 -0.84
C THR A 183 0.86 -21.66 -0.82
N PHE A 184 2.17 -21.44 -0.81
CA PHE A 184 3.15 -22.53 -0.73
C PHE A 184 3.10 -23.25 0.62
N GLY A 185 2.91 -22.51 1.72
CA GLY A 185 2.71 -23.10 3.04
C GLY A 185 1.51 -24.05 3.08
N MET A 186 0.40 -23.65 2.47
CA MET A 186 -0.82 -24.47 2.41
C MET A 186 -0.65 -25.70 1.49
N GLN A 187 0.03 -25.55 0.35
CA GLN A 187 0.32 -26.68 -0.55
C GLN A 187 1.21 -27.73 0.12
N ILE A 188 2.26 -27.31 0.84
CA ILE A 188 3.13 -28.23 1.59
C ILE A 188 2.33 -28.93 2.69
N ALA A 189 1.49 -28.19 3.44
CA ALA A 189 0.65 -28.77 4.48
C ALA A 189 -0.30 -29.84 3.91
N GLN A 190 -0.97 -29.56 2.79
CA GLN A 190 -1.85 -30.52 2.12
C GLN A 190 -1.08 -31.72 1.54
N SER A 191 0.13 -31.52 1.01
CA SER A 191 0.98 -32.61 0.50
C SER A 191 1.36 -33.59 1.62
N VAL A 192 1.72 -33.09 2.80
CA VAL A 192 2.04 -33.95 3.96
C VAL A 192 0.80 -34.69 4.46
N VAL A 193 -0.37 -34.04 4.50
CA VAL A 193 -1.64 -34.67 4.90
C VAL A 193 -2.03 -35.79 3.93
N THR A 194 -2.07 -35.49 2.63
CA THR A 194 -2.44 -36.47 1.58
C THR A 194 -1.46 -37.65 1.51
N GLU A 195 -0.17 -37.41 1.71
CA GLU A 195 0.85 -38.46 1.77
C GLU A 195 0.67 -39.37 2.98
N LYS A 196 0.26 -38.80 4.12
CA LYS A 196 0.01 -39.55 5.36
C LYS A 196 -1.28 -40.38 5.30
N GLU A 197 -2.32 -39.88 4.64
CA GLU A 197 -3.62 -40.56 4.55
C GLU A 197 -3.65 -41.69 3.50
N SER A 198 -2.95 -41.50 2.38
CA SER A 198 -3.12 -42.36 1.21
C SER A 198 -2.26 -43.63 1.18
N ARG A 199 -1.35 -43.82 2.15
CA ARG A 199 -0.32 -44.89 2.15
C ARG A 199 0.47 -45.00 0.83
N ILE A 200 0.46 -43.94 0.01
CA ILE A 200 1.10 -43.92 -1.32
C ILE A 200 2.60 -44.19 -1.23
N VAL A 201 3.25 -43.81 -0.12
CA VAL A 201 4.67 -44.07 0.15
C VAL A 201 4.97 -45.58 0.23
N GLU A 202 4.09 -46.38 0.84
CA GLU A 202 4.25 -47.84 0.97
C GLU A 202 4.17 -48.54 -0.39
N ILE A 203 3.28 -48.07 -1.27
CA ILE A 203 3.04 -48.65 -2.61
C ILE A 203 4.16 -48.23 -3.59
N LEU A 204 4.57 -46.96 -3.58
CA LEU A 204 5.60 -46.47 -4.51
C LEU A 204 7.01 -46.96 -4.17
N ALA A 205 7.30 -47.21 -2.88
CA ALA A 205 8.56 -47.81 -2.44
C ALA A 205 8.76 -49.24 -2.98
N ALA A 206 7.68 -49.95 -3.35
CA ALA A 206 7.76 -51.27 -3.97
C ALA A 206 8.10 -51.23 -5.47
N ALA A 207 7.90 -50.10 -6.15
CA ALA A 207 8.03 -49.97 -7.61
C ALA A 207 9.28 -49.20 -8.06
N VAL A 208 9.75 -48.21 -7.28
CA VAL A 208 10.90 -47.35 -7.63
C VAL A 208 11.76 -47.10 -6.39
N PRO A 209 13.12 -47.07 -6.51
CA PRO A 209 13.99 -46.71 -5.39
C PRO A 209 13.62 -45.34 -4.78
N ILE A 210 13.33 -45.32 -3.48
CA ILE A 210 12.82 -44.17 -2.71
C ILE A 210 13.60 -42.86 -2.98
N ARG A 211 14.93 -42.94 -3.04
CA ARG A 211 15.81 -41.80 -3.35
C ARG A 211 15.49 -41.12 -4.69
N GLN A 212 15.14 -41.89 -5.73
CA GLN A 212 14.81 -41.35 -7.05
C GLN A 212 13.44 -40.69 -7.06
N LEU A 213 12.50 -41.22 -6.27
CA LEU A 213 11.18 -40.66 -6.08
C LEU A 213 11.24 -39.34 -5.30
N LEU A 214 12.00 -39.28 -4.20
CA LEU A 214 12.20 -38.06 -3.42
C LEU A 214 12.89 -36.97 -4.25
N ILE A 215 13.95 -37.31 -5.00
CA ILE A 215 14.62 -36.36 -5.90
C ILE A 215 13.64 -35.84 -6.96
N GLY A 216 12.86 -36.74 -7.57
CA GLY A 216 11.84 -36.35 -8.56
C GLY A 216 10.75 -35.44 -7.98
N LYS A 217 10.30 -35.70 -6.74
CA LYS A 217 9.28 -34.91 -6.04
C LYS A 217 9.81 -33.53 -5.62
N VAL A 218 11.06 -33.46 -5.13
CA VAL A 218 11.69 -32.17 -4.77
C VAL A 218 11.91 -31.31 -6.01
N VAL A 219 12.49 -31.87 -7.08
CA VAL A 219 12.73 -31.13 -8.33
C VAL A 219 11.43 -30.75 -9.04
N GLY A 220 10.39 -31.57 -8.89
CA GLY A 220 9.08 -31.31 -9.51
C GLY A 220 8.19 -30.32 -8.75
N ASN A 221 8.44 -30.08 -7.46
CA ASN A 221 7.66 -29.21 -6.58
C ASN A 221 8.40 -27.93 -6.14
N SER A 222 9.68 -27.81 -6.48
CA SER A 222 10.48 -26.57 -6.29
C SER A 222 10.38 -25.71 -7.54
#